data_AF-A0A3Q0KTE9-F1
#
_entry.id   AF-A0A3Q0KTE9-F1
#
_cell.length_a   1.000
_cell.length_b   1.000
_cell.length_c   1.000
_cell.angle_alpha   90.00
_cell.angle_beta   90.00
_cell.angle_gamma   90.00
#
_symmetry.space_group_name_H-M   'P 1'
#
loop_
_entity.id
_entity.type
_entity.pdbx_description
1 polymer ?
#
loop_
_entity_poly.entity_id
_entity_poly.type
_entity_poly.pdbx_seq_one_letter_code
_entity_poly.pdbx_strand_id
1 'polypeptide(L)'
;MSSNSDFSSVVLLLCLLVCCCVHAKLDDAMRNELLTLHNEARQAVRNGQLFGQPIAVSIKPLKWNVELERKAQILSDQCRVGHDTNADRQIPEFQYVGQNWAGATDIKT
;
A
#
# COMPACT_ATOMS: atom_id res chain seq x y z
N MET A 1 9.58 29.05 -38.64
CA MET A 1 8.47 28.76 -37.71
C MET A 1 8.29 27.26 -37.39
N SER A 2 9.07 26.33 -37.95
CA SER A 2 8.86 24.87 -37.72
C SER A 2 9.49 24.30 -36.44
N SER A 3 10.51 24.96 -35.87
CA SER A 3 11.25 24.40 -34.72
C SER A 3 10.45 24.35 -33.41
N ASN A 4 9.39 25.18 -33.26
CA ASN A 4 8.64 25.27 -32.01
C ASN A 4 7.63 24.12 -31.84
N SER A 5 7.06 23.61 -32.95
CA SER A 5 6.08 22.52 -32.92
C SER A 5 6.72 21.17 -32.56
N ASP A 6 7.92 20.93 -33.06
CA ASP A 6 8.67 19.69 -32.76
C ASP A 6 9.11 19.68 -31.31
N PHE A 7 9.61 20.81 -30.81
CA PHE A 7 9.99 20.97 -29.40
C PHE A 7 8.78 20.73 -28.47
N SER A 8 7.62 21.31 -28.79
CA SER A 8 6.39 21.11 -28.02
C SER A 8 5.93 19.65 -27.98
N SER A 9 6.09 18.92 -29.08
CA SER A 9 5.65 17.51 -29.18
C SER A 9 6.56 16.58 -28.37
N VAL A 10 7.88 16.81 -28.42
CA VAL A 10 8.86 16.06 -27.61
C VAL A 10 8.65 16.32 -26.12
N VAL A 11 8.42 17.58 -25.73
CA VAL A 11 8.13 17.94 -24.34
C VAL A 11 6.84 17.27 -23.87
N LEU A 12 5.77 17.28 -24.66
CA LEU A 12 4.51 16.64 -24.30
C LEU A 12 4.67 15.11 -24.14
N LEU A 13 5.39 14.45 -25.04
CA LEU A 13 5.66 13.01 -24.94
C LEU A 13 6.47 12.67 -23.69
N LEU A 14 7.52 13.46 -23.39
CA LEU A 14 8.29 13.32 -22.17
C LEU A 14 7.43 13.55 -20.92
N CYS A 15 6.55 14.56 -20.92
CA CYS A 15 5.61 14.80 -19.83
C CYS A 15 4.66 13.62 -19.61
N LEU A 16 4.12 13.02 -20.67
CA LEU A 16 3.26 11.84 -20.57
C LEU A 16 4.02 10.62 -20.04
N LEU A 17 5.25 10.38 -20.52
CA LEU A 17 6.08 9.27 -20.04
C LEU A 17 6.48 9.43 -18.57
N VAL A 18 6.77 10.66 -18.12
CA VAL A 18 7.10 10.97 -16.72
C VAL A 18 5.85 10.88 -15.83
N CYS A 19 4.68 11.29 -16.32
CA CYS A 19 3.43 11.28 -15.55
C CYS A 19 2.93 9.86 -15.24
N CYS A 20 3.22 8.85 -16.08
CA CYS A 20 2.86 7.45 -15.80
C CYS A 20 3.61 6.84 -14.59
N CYS A 21 4.69 7.48 -14.13
CA CYS A 21 5.61 6.91 -13.13
C CYS A 21 5.27 7.26 -11.67
N VAL A 22 4.18 7.98 -11.38
CA VAL A 22 3.78 8.25 -9.98
C VAL A 22 3.07 7.08 -9.30
N HIS A 23 3.14 5.87 -9.85
CA HIS A 23 2.85 4.67 -9.06
C HIS A 23 3.93 4.58 -7.98
N ALA A 24 3.59 4.96 -6.75
CA ALA A 24 4.43 4.73 -5.58
C ALA A 24 4.56 3.22 -5.37
N LYS A 25 5.40 2.57 -6.18
CA LYS A 25 5.70 1.16 -6.00
C LYS A 25 6.46 1.04 -4.70
N LEU A 26 5.85 0.34 -3.74
CA LEU A 26 6.50 -0.05 -2.52
C LEU A 26 7.79 -0.81 -2.87
N ASP A 27 8.93 -0.36 -2.35
CA ASP A 27 10.19 -1.08 -2.48
C ASP A 27 10.39 -2.04 -1.30
N ASP A 28 11.44 -2.87 -1.36
CA ASP A 28 11.71 -3.85 -0.31
C ASP A 28 12.04 -3.21 1.04
N ALA A 29 12.64 -2.02 1.06
CA ALA A 29 12.94 -1.31 2.29
C ALA A 29 11.63 -0.89 2.98
N MET A 30 10.69 -0.32 2.23
CA MET A 30 9.37 0.06 2.73
C MET A 30 8.54 -1.16 3.16
N ARG A 31 8.57 -2.27 2.39
CA ARG A 31 7.92 -3.55 2.78
C ARG A 31 8.42 -4.04 4.13
N ASN A 32 9.74 -4.08 4.30
CA ASN A 32 10.38 -4.58 5.52
C ASN A 32 10.06 -3.67 6.72
N GLU A 33 10.08 -2.36 6.53
CA GLU A 33 9.71 -1.40 7.57
C GLU A 33 8.24 -1.58 8.00
N LEU A 34 7.30 -1.60 7.06
CA LEU A 34 5.88 -1.81 7.35
C LEU A 34 5.63 -3.13 8.07
N LEU A 35 6.26 -4.22 7.61
CA LEU A 35 6.14 -5.53 8.24
C LEU A 35 6.70 -5.53 9.67
N THR A 36 7.83 -4.85 9.89
CA THR A 36 8.46 -4.71 11.20
C THR A 36 7.54 -3.97 12.17
N LEU A 37 7.06 -2.78 11.78
CA LEU A 37 6.16 -1.97 12.61
C LEU A 37 4.87 -2.72 12.99
N HIS A 38 4.26 -3.42 12.04
CA HIS A 38 3.08 -4.24 12.33
C HIS A 38 3.39 -5.37 13.31
N ASN A 39 4.54 -6.03 13.17
CA ASN A 39 4.91 -7.14 14.04
C ASN A 39 5.32 -6.69 15.44
N GLU A 40 5.96 -5.54 15.57
CA GLU A 40 6.23 -4.88 16.87
C GLU A 40 4.93 -4.53 17.58
N ALA A 41 3.98 -3.91 16.87
CA ALA A 41 2.65 -3.61 17.42
C ALA A 41 1.92 -4.88 17.88
N ARG A 42 1.94 -5.95 17.06
CA ARG A 42 1.32 -7.24 17.41
C ARG A 42 1.99 -7.89 18.62
N GLN A 43 3.31 -7.80 18.74
CA GLN A 43 4.04 -8.27 19.91
C GLN A 43 3.68 -7.45 21.16
N ALA A 44 3.58 -6.13 21.04
CA ALA A 44 3.15 -5.27 22.14
C ALA A 44 1.72 -5.61 22.60
N VAL A 45 0.78 -5.83 21.68
CA VAL A 45 -0.58 -6.31 22.01
C VAL A 45 -0.55 -7.66 22.72
N ARG A 46 0.24 -8.62 22.23
CA ARG A 46 0.41 -9.94 22.88
C ARG A 46 0.89 -9.82 24.32
N ASN A 47 1.79 -8.89 24.58
CA ASN A 47 2.42 -8.69 25.87
C ASN A 47 1.66 -7.72 26.79
N GLY A 48 0.55 -7.13 26.33
CA GLY A 48 -0.18 -6.11 27.08
C GLY A 48 0.53 -4.76 27.22
N GLN A 49 1.41 -4.44 26.27
CA GLN A 49 2.26 -3.25 26.27
C GLN A 49 1.71 -2.13 25.39
N LEU A 50 0.66 -2.37 24.60
CA LEU A 50 0.04 -1.35 23.76
C LEU A 50 -1.18 -0.74 24.46
N PHE A 51 -1.03 0.50 24.94
CA PHE A 51 -2.09 1.21 25.66
C PHE A 51 -3.38 1.30 24.83
N GLY A 52 -4.52 1.07 25.48
CA GLY A 52 -5.84 1.10 24.84
C GLY A 52 -6.21 -0.14 24.03
N GLN A 53 -5.31 -1.13 23.89
CA GLN A 53 -5.59 -2.41 23.25
C GLN A 53 -5.69 -3.54 24.28
N PRO A 54 -6.65 -4.47 24.14
CA PRO A 54 -6.71 -5.64 25.01
C PRO A 54 -5.54 -6.59 24.74
N ILE A 55 -5.12 -7.32 25.78
CA ILE A 55 -4.10 -8.37 25.63
C ILE A 55 -4.63 -9.45 24.68
N ALA A 56 -3.89 -9.75 23.62
CA ALA A 56 -4.25 -10.85 22.73
C ALA A 56 -3.78 -12.20 23.31
N VAL A 57 -4.71 -13.13 23.49
CA VAL A 57 -4.43 -14.52 23.88
C VAL A 57 -3.57 -15.23 22.84
N SER A 58 -3.81 -14.95 21.55
CA SER A 58 -3.03 -15.47 20.45
C SER A 58 -2.96 -14.45 19.31
N ILE A 59 -1.75 -14.00 18.99
CA ILE A 59 -1.50 -13.11 17.86
C ILE A 59 -0.13 -13.46 17.26
N LYS A 60 -0.13 -14.02 16.05
CA LYS A 60 1.10 -14.45 15.35
C LYS A 60 1.70 -13.29 14.55
N PRO A 61 3.01 -13.25 14.31
CA PRO A 61 3.60 -12.30 13.38
C PRO A 61 3.01 -12.49 11.97
N LEU A 62 2.88 -11.39 11.25
CA LEU A 62 2.49 -11.37 9.85
C LEU A 62 3.65 -11.79 8.96
N LYS A 63 3.30 -12.21 7.75
CA LYS A 63 4.21 -12.38 6.62
C LYS A 63 3.71 -11.51 5.48
N TRP A 64 4.63 -10.96 4.71
CA TRP A 64 4.27 -10.17 3.54
C TRP A 64 3.72 -11.06 2.43
N ASN A 65 2.66 -10.60 1.75
CA ASN A 65 2.11 -11.26 0.56
C ASN A 65 1.96 -10.23 -0.56
N VAL A 66 2.68 -10.44 -1.66
CA VAL A 66 2.76 -9.49 -2.78
C VAL A 66 1.46 -9.35 -3.56
N GLU A 67 0.58 -10.35 -3.56
CA GLU A 67 -0.74 -10.25 -4.20
C GLU A 67 -1.70 -9.41 -3.35
N LEU A 68 -1.64 -9.53 -2.01
CA LEU A 68 -2.38 -8.65 -1.12
C LEU A 68 -1.88 -7.20 -1.23
N GLU A 69 -0.56 -6.99 -1.32
CA GLU A 69 0.03 -5.67 -1.60
C GLU A 69 -0.54 -5.09 -2.91
N ARG A 70 -0.56 -5.87 -3.99
CA ARG A 70 -1.09 -5.43 -5.28
C ARG A 70 -2.57 -5.03 -5.17
N LYS A 71 -3.39 -5.77 -4.42
CA LYS A 71 -4.79 -5.40 -4.15
C LYS A 71 -4.89 -4.12 -3.33
N ALA A 72 -4.02 -3.95 -2.33
CA ALA A 72 -3.97 -2.72 -1.53
C ALA A 72 -3.57 -1.50 -2.36
N GLN A 73 -2.59 -1.64 -3.27
CA GLN A 73 -2.19 -0.58 -4.19
C GLN A 73 -3.36 -0.19 -5.11
N ILE A 74 -4.05 -1.16 -5.72
CA ILE A 74 -5.22 -0.90 -6.57
C ILE A 74 -6.32 -0.15 -5.81
N LEU A 75 -6.56 -0.50 -4.54
CA LEU A 75 -7.53 0.23 -3.71
C LEU A 75 -7.05 1.67 -3.43
N SER A 76 -5.77 1.83 -3.07
CA SER A 76 -5.17 3.14 -2.78
C SER A 76 -5.22 4.08 -3.98
N ASP A 77 -4.98 3.56 -5.18
CA ASP A 77 -4.97 4.32 -6.44
C ASP A 77 -6.36 4.89 -6.80
N GLN A 78 -7.44 4.32 -6.25
CA GLN A 78 -8.80 4.78 -6.53
C GLN A 78 -9.17 6.05 -5.76
N CYS A 79 -8.39 6.44 -4.73
CA CYS A 79 -8.62 7.65 -3.93
C CYS A 79 -10.06 7.78 -3.40
N ARG A 80 -10.71 6.65 -3.08
CA ARG A 80 -12.10 6.62 -2.60
C ARG A 80 -12.20 5.99 -1.23
N VAL A 81 -13.18 6.43 -0.45
CA VAL A 81 -13.56 5.77 0.80
C VAL A 81 -14.43 4.55 0.49
N GLY A 82 -14.13 3.44 1.13
CA GLY A 82 -14.91 2.21 1.06
C GLY A 82 -14.05 0.99 0.79
N HIS A 83 -14.71 -0.09 0.39
CA HIS A 83 -14.07 -1.36 0.08
C HIS A 83 -14.46 -1.82 -1.31
N ASP A 84 -13.63 -2.67 -1.91
CA ASP A 84 -14.01 -3.48 -3.05
C ASP A 84 -14.98 -4.58 -2.60
N THR A 85 -15.71 -5.17 -3.55
CA THR A 85 -16.55 -6.34 -3.27
C THR A 85 -15.69 -7.53 -2.83
N ASN A 86 -16.28 -8.50 -2.12
CA ASN A 86 -15.57 -9.72 -1.74
C ASN A 86 -14.95 -10.44 -2.95
N ALA A 87 -15.68 -10.47 -4.07
CA ALA A 87 -15.21 -11.10 -5.30
C ALA A 87 -14.01 -10.39 -5.91
N ASP A 88 -13.94 -9.06 -5.78
CA ASP A 88 -12.87 -8.24 -6.35
C ASP A 88 -11.61 -8.21 -5.48
N ARG A 89 -11.74 -8.34 -4.15
CA ARG A 89 -10.58 -8.28 -3.23
C ARG A 89 -9.94 -9.62 -2.90
N GLN A 90 -10.58 -10.74 -3.21
CA GLN A 90 -9.98 -12.06 -3.03
C GLN A 90 -8.73 -12.23 -3.93
N ILE A 91 -7.85 -13.12 -3.51
CA ILE A 91 -6.69 -13.58 -4.29
C ILE A 91 -6.67 -15.12 -4.29
N PRO A 92 -5.92 -15.79 -5.19
CA PRO A 92 -5.93 -17.25 -5.28
C PRO A 92 -5.65 -17.97 -3.95
N GLU A 93 -4.81 -17.39 -3.09
CA GLU A 93 -4.46 -17.95 -1.78
C GLU A 93 -5.51 -17.65 -0.69
N PHE A 94 -6.27 -16.54 -0.81
CA PHE A 94 -7.19 -16.06 0.23
C PHE A 94 -8.54 -15.65 -0.36
N GLN A 95 -9.57 -16.44 -0.07
CA GLN A 95 -10.95 -16.17 -0.48
C GLN A 95 -11.61 -15.05 0.35
N TYR A 96 -11.16 -14.85 1.60
CA TYR A 96 -11.69 -13.83 2.51
C TYR A 96 -10.59 -12.82 2.85
N VAL A 97 -10.56 -11.71 2.11
CA VAL A 97 -9.58 -10.63 2.29
C VAL A 97 -10.25 -9.43 2.92
N GLY A 98 -9.73 -8.96 4.05
CA GLY A 98 -10.12 -7.69 4.66
C GLY A 98 -9.44 -6.52 3.96
N GLN A 99 -10.08 -5.35 3.97
CA GLN A 99 -9.51 -4.10 3.47
C GLN A 99 -9.63 -3.03 4.55
N ASN A 100 -8.56 -2.25 4.71
CA ASN A 100 -8.52 -1.05 5.52
C ASN A 100 -7.56 -0.06 4.84
N TRP A 101 -7.73 1.23 5.10
CA TRP A 101 -6.77 2.25 4.67
C TRP A 101 -6.39 3.13 5.85
N ALA A 102 -5.17 3.64 5.83
CA ALA A 102 -4.67 4.63 6.77
C ALA A 102 -3.97 5.72 5.96
N GLY A 103 -4.32 6.98 6.21
CA GLY A 103 -3.61 8.12 5.63
C GLY A 103 -2.41 8.48 6.51
N ALA A 104 -1.23 8.55 5.90
CA ALA A 104 -0.01 9.04 6.55
C ALA A 104 0.85 9.77 5.50
N THR A 105 1.70 10.71 5.94
CA THR A 105 2.64 11.42 5.06
C THR A 105 3.90 10.61 4.78
N ASP A 106 4.31 9.77 5.72
CA ASP A 106 5.36 8.77 5.54
C ASP A 106 5.08 7.54 6.44
N ILE A 107 5.96 6.53 6.42
CA ILE A 107 5.77 5.29 7.20
C ILE A 107 6.06 5.50 8.71
N LYS A 108 6.86 6.50 9.08
CA LYS A 108 7.40 6.70 10.44
C LYS A 108 6.74 7.85 11.21
N THR A 109 5.75 8.53 10.62
CA THR A 109 5.09 9.72 11.19
C THR A 109 3.83 9.40 11.98
#